data_AF-A0A920FAP9-F1
#
_entry.id   AF-A0A920FAP9-F1
#
_cell.length_a   1.000
_cell.length_b   1.000
_cell.length_c   1.000
_cell.angle_alpha   90.00
_cell.angle_beta   90.00
_cell.angle_gamma   90.00
#
_symmetry.space_group_name_H-M   'P 1'
#
loop_
_entity.id
_entity.type
_entity.pdbx_description
1 polymer ?
#
loop_
_entity_poly.entity_id
_entity_poly.type
_entity_poly.pdbx_seq_one_letter_code
_entity_poly.pdbx_strand_id
1 'polypeptide(L)'
;MLEELLALGHSGAEYDAWLCRIRDGEQFSSGFVEINPNSKIPALLDRSVQGGQRVFESGAILLYLAEKFGAFIPEDPIEKTECMSWLFWQMASAFSWGGLGIFMHMLQQSLNIR
;
A
#
# COMPACT_ATOMS: atom_id res chain seq x y z
N MET A 1 5.54 0.27 -5.62
CA MET A 1 5.24 1.69 -5.89
C MET A 1 6.23 2.67 -5.25
N LEU A 2 6.65 2.50 -3.99
CA LEU A 2 7.61 3.44 -3.37
C LEU A 2 8.98 3.45 -4.08
N GLU A 3 9.48 2.29 -4.51
CA GLU A 3 10.73 2.19 -5.30
C GLU A 3 10.61 2.90 -6.65
N GLU A 4 9.46 2.80 -7.29
CA GLU A 4 9.13 3.41 -8.57
C GLU A 4 8.98 4.93 -8.44
N LEU A 5 8.40 5.40 -7.33
CA LEU A 5 8.37 6.83 -6.98
C LEU A 5 9.79 7.38 -6.75
N LEU A 6 10.65 6.64 -6.04
CA LEU A 6 12.05 7.02 -5.85
C LEU A 6 12.81 7.05 -7.19
N ALA A 7 12.55 6.09 -8.08
CA ALA A 7 13.14 6.06 -9.42
C ALA A 7 12.69 7.24 -10.30
N LEU A 8 11.48 7.77 -10.09
CA LEU A 8 10.98 9.00 -10.72
C LEU A 8 11.52 10.30 -10.07
N GLY A 9 12.31 10.18 -9.00
CA GLY A 9 12.92 11.34 -8.32
C GLY A 9 12.09 11.93 -7.18
N HIS A 10 11.03 11.26 -6.72
CA HIS A 10 10.27 11.70 -5.56
C HIS A 10 11.00 11.37 -4.26
N SER A 11 11.90 12.25 -3.80
CA SER A 11 12.69 12.05 -2.57
C SER A 11 11.85 11.90 -1.30
N GLY A 12 10.60 12.38 -1.29
CA GLY A 12 9.67 12.17 -0.17
C GLY A 12 9.10 10.74 -0.08
N ALA A 13 9.44 9.85 -1.01
CA ALA A 13 8.99 8.46 -1.02
C ALA A 13 9.98 7.50 -0.34
N GLU A 14 10.99 8.00 0.36
CA GLU A 14 11.89 7.17 1.18
C GLU A 14 11.09 6.40 2.24
N TYR A 15 11.47 5.14 2.46
CA TYR A 15 10.73 4.27 3.36
C TYR A 15 11.61 3.29 4.12
N ASP A 16 11.14 2.91 5.30
CA ASP A 16 11.63 1.78 6.06
C ASP A 16 10.65 0.61 5.89
N ALA A 17 11.15 -0.50 5.34
CA ALA A 17 10.38 -1.72 5.22
C ALA A 17 10.65 -2.66 6.40
N TRP A 18 9.66 -2.84 7.26
CA TRP A 18 9.71 -3.65 8.45
C TRP A 18 9.15 -5.03 8.13
N LEU A 19 9.95 -6.08 8.32
CA LEU A 19 9.49 -7.46 8.13
C LEU A 19 8.39 -7.78 9.14
N CYS A 20 7.22 -8.22 8.67
CA CYS A 20 6.13 -8.73 9.50
C CYS A 20 5.98 -10.23 9.25
N ARG A 21 6.46 -11.05 10.19
CA ARG A 21 6.42 -12.52 10.10
C ARG A 21 5.02 -13.03 10.39
N ILE A 22 4.20 -13.12 9.34
CA ILE A 22 2.79 -13.53 9.45
C ILE A 22 2.58 -14.96 9.98
N ARG A 23 3.58 -15.83 9.82
CA ARG A 23 3.56 -17.21 10.34
C ARG A 23 3.75 -17.26 11.86
N ASP A 24 4.39 -16.24 12.41
CA ASP A 24 4.66 -16.10 13.84
C ASP A 24 3.58 -15.26 14.55
N GLY A 25 2.59 -14.77 13.80
CA GLY A 25 1.46 -14.01 14.33
C GLY A 25 1.74 -12.53 14.59
N GLU A 26 2.85 -11.98 14.06
CA GLU A 26 3.23 -10.57 14.29
C GLU A 26 2.18 -9.55 13.81
N GLN A 27 1.34 -9.92 12.84
CA GLN A 27 0.21 -9.12 12.35
C GLN A 27 -0.89 -8.91 13.41
N PHE A 28 -0.89 -9.70 14.49
CA PHE A 28 -1.81 -9.57 15.62
C PHE A 28 -1.20 -8.81 16.81
N SER A 29 0.06 -8.37 16.71
CA SER A 29 0.67 -7.53 17.73
C SER A 29 -0.09 -6.22 17.89
N SER A 30 -0.13 -5.66 19.10
CA SER A 30 -0.85 -4.41 19.38
C SER A 30 -0.42 -3.28 18.45
N GLY A 31 0.89 -3.13 18.22
CA GLY A 31 1.43 -2.10 17.33
C GLY A 31 1.01 -2.29 15.86
N PHE A 32 0.90 -3.52 15.36
CA PHE A 32 0.41 -3.75 14.00
C PHE A 32 -1.10 -3.49 13.89
N VAL A 33 -1.88 -3.94 14.88
CA VAL A 33 -3.34 -3.75 14.92
C VAL A 33 -3.73 -2.27 15.04
N GLU A 34 -2.93 -1.46 15.74
CA GLU A 34 -3.09 0.00 15.78
C GLU A 34 -3.03 0.63 14.37
N ILE A 35 -2.17 0.11 13.49
CA ILE A 35 -2.04 0.57 12.10
C ILE A 35 -3.13 -0.06 11.22
N ASN A 36 -3.31 -1.39 11.29
CA ASN A 36 -4.32 -2.11 10.53
C ASN A 36 -5.16 -3.04 11.44
N PRO A 37 -6.41 -2.66 11.79
CA PRO A 37 -7.27 -3.49 12.62
C PRO A 37 -7.68 -4.81 11.94
N ASN A 38 -7.57 -4.91 10.60
CA ASN A 38 -7.80 -6.15 9.84
C ASN A 38 -6.66 -7.18 10.01
N SER A 39 -5.53 -6.79 10.62
CA SER A 39 -4.36 -7.65 10.85
C SER A 39 -3.83 -8.31 9.57
N LYS A 40 -3.82 -7.57 8.46
CA LYS A 40 -3.26 -8.03 7.17
C LYS A 40 -2.17 -7.08 6.68
N ILE A 41 -1.13 -7.66 6.09
CA ILE A 41 -0.18 -6.90 5.28
C ILE A 41 -0.76 -6.69 3.86
N PRO A 42 -0.35 -5.64 3.12
CA PRO A 42 0.50 -4.55 3.58
C PRO A 42 -0.27 -3.54 4.46
N ALA A 43 0.49 -2.83 5.29
CA ALA A 43 0.04 -1.67 6.04
C ALA A 43 1.14 -0.60 6.02
N LEU A 44 0.73 0.66 5.96
CA LEU A 44 1.60 1.82 5.84
C LEU A 44 1.30 2.83 6.95
N LEU A 45 2.36 3.37 7.56
CA LEU A 45 2.27 4.55 8.40
C LEU A 45 3.10 5.67 7.75
N ASP A 46 2.42 6.69 7.24
CA ASP A 46 3.09 7.90 6.78
C ASP A 46 3.43 8.80 7.96
N ARG A 47 4.72 8.93 8.24
CA ARG A 47 5.24 9.75 9.35
C ARG A 47 5.51 11.20 8.95
N SER A 48 5.45 11.52 7.65
CA SER A 48 5.60 12.90 7.17
C SER A 48 4.34 13.76 7.44
N VAL A 49 3.20 13.13 7.71
CA VAL A 49 1.96 13.81 8.13
C VAL A 49 1.97 14.00 9.64
N GLN A 50 1.65 15.21 10.12
CA GLN A 50 1.58 15.52 11.54
C GLN A 50 0.57 14.59 12.25
N GLY A 51 1.05 13.86 13.27
CA GLY A 51 0.25 12.87 14.00
C GLY A 51 0.26 11.46 13.40
N GLY A 52 0.87 11.27 12.23
CA GLY A 52 0.97 10.00 11.54
C GLY A 52 -0.34 9.61 10.82
N GLN A 53 -0.25 9.26 9.54
CA GLN A 53 -1.39 8.77 8.77
C GLN A 53 -1.25 7.27 8.52
N ARG A 54 -2.11 6.47 9.15
CA ARG A 54 -2.21 5.04 8.84
C ARG A 54 -2.99 4.81 7.56
N VAL A 55 -2.52 3.92 6.71
CA VAL A 55 -3.18 3.47 5.48
C VAL A 55 -3.03 1.96 5.40
N PHE A 56 -4.14 1.24 5.29
CA PHE A 56 -4.18 -0.21 5.14
C PHE A 56 -5.09 -0.58 3.98
N GLU A 57 -4.99 -1.82 3.48
CA GLU A 57 -5.42 -2.29 2.16
C GLU A 57 -4.50 -1.83 1.03
N SER A 58 -4.02 -2.77 0.20
CA SER A 58 -3.02 -2.49 -0.84
C SER A 58 -3.54 -1.49 -1.88
N GLY A 59 -4.79 -1.60 -2.31
CA GLY A 59 -5.38 -0.63 -3.26
C GLY A 59 -5.48 0.78 -2.69
N ALA A 60 -5.79 0.92 -1.39
CA ALA A 60 -5.82 2.22 -0.72
C ALA A 60 -4.42 2.82 -0.58
N ILE A 61 -3.40 2.00 -0.27
CA ILE A 61 -2.00 2.44 -0.24
C ILE A 61 -1.55 2.94 -1.61
N LEU A 62 -1.89 2.22 -2.70
CA LEU A 62 -1.53 2.64 -4.07
C LEU A 62 -2.19 3.98 -4.42
N LEU A 63 -3.50 4.11 -4.18
CA LEU A 63 -4.23 5.35 -4.44
C LEU A 63 -3.66 6.52 -3.62
N TYR A 64 -3.41 6.29 -2.33
CA TYR A 64 -2.84 7.28 -1.43
C TYR A 64 -1.48 7.79 -1.90
N LEU A 65 -0.57 6.89 -2.27
CA LEU A 65 0.75 7.26 -2.79
C LEU A 65 0.65 7.98 -4.13
N ALA A 66 -0.22 7.51 -5.02
CA ALA A 66 -0.44 8.12 -6.31
C ALA A 66 -0.92 9.58 -6.18
N GLU A 67 -1.89 9.83 -5.29
CA GLU A 67 -2.40 11.18 -5.03
C GLU A 67 -1.40 12.06 -4.26
N LYS A 68 -0.68 11.49 -3.28
CA LYS A 68 0.33 12.24 -2.51
C LYS A 68 1.46 12.78 -3.38
N PHE A 69 1.91 11.99 -4.35
CA PHE A 69 3.05 12.34 -5.20
C PHE A 69 2.65 12.86 -6.59
N GLY A 70 1.36 12.84 -6.94
CA GLY A 70 0.88 13.25 -8.26
C GLY A 70 1.42 12.35 -9.37
N ALA A 71 1.51 11.04 -9.14
CA ALA A 71 2.14 10.08 -10.04
C ALA A 71 1.30 8.80 -10.18
N PHE A 72 1.42 8.11 -11.32
CA PHE A 72 0.77 6.82 -11.59
C PHE A 72 -0.77 6.80 -11.57
N ILE A 73 -1.42 7.96 -11.48
CA ILE A 73 -2.87 8.12 -11.65
C ILE A 73 -3.15 9.29 -12.59
N PRO A 74 -4.02 9.14 -13.60
CA PRO A 74 -4.39 10.24 -14.48
C PRO A 74 -5.12 11.36 -13.74
N GLU A 75 -4.93 12.60 -14.19
CA GLU A 75 -5.72 13.76 -13.73
C GLU A 75 -7.01 13.93 -14.55
N ASP A 76 -7.01 13.51 -15.81
CA ASP A 76 -8.20 13.54 -16.65
C ASP A 76 -9.29 12.62 -16.06
N PRO A 77 -10.52 13.12 -15.85
CA PRO A 77 -11.57 12.33 -15.20
C PRO A 77 -11.95 11.04 -15.95
N ILE A 78 -11.86 11.02 -17.28
CA ILE A 78 -12.22 9.85 -18.09
C ILE A 78 -11.14 8.78 -17.91
N GLU A 79 -9.87 9.15 -18.04
CA GLU A 79 -8.75 8.23 -17.85
C GLU A 79 -8.65 7.75 -16.40
N LYS A 80 -8.87 8.64 -15.42
CA LYS A 80 -8.91 8.28 -13.99
C LYS A 80 -10.02 7.27 -13.72
N THR A 81 -11.19 7.40 -14.35
CA THR A 81 -12.31 6.46 -14.18
C THR A 81 -11.96 5.06 -14.69
N GLU A 82 -11.31 4.96 -15.84
CA GLU A 82 -10.82 3.69 -16.37
C GLU A 82 -9.77 3.07 -15.45
N CYS A 83 -8.79 3.87 -15.01
CA CYS A 83 -7.75 3.45 -14.07
C CYS A 83 -8.35 2.88 -12.77
N MET A 84 -9.32 3.59 -12.18
CA MET A 84 -10.00 3.15 -10.97
C MET A 84 -10.84 1.88 -11.19
N SER A 85 -11.45 1.73 -12.37
CA SER A 85 -12.22 0.52 -12.71
C SER A 85 -11.33 -0.73 -12.66
N TRP A 86 -10.12 -0.66 -13.22
CA TRP A 86 -9.13 -1.75 -13.15
C TRP A 86 -8.59 -1.98 -11.75
N LEU A 87 -8.31 -0.92 -10.99
CA LEU A 87 -7.86 -1.03 -9.61
C LEU A 87 -8.89 -1.77 -8.75
N PHE A 88 -10.17 -1.35 -8.80
CA PHE A 88 -11.23 -2.00 -8.03
C PHE A 88 -11.54 -3.40 -8.53
N TRP A 89 -11.53 -3.63 -9.85
CA TRP A 89 -11.64 -4.98 -10.40
C TRP A 89 -10.55 -5.90 -9.84
N GLN A 90 -9.30 -5.46 -9.78
CA GLN A 90 -8.20 -6.24 -9.23
C GLN A 90 -8.40 -6.51 -7.73
N MET A 91 -8.72 -5.48 -6.95
CA MET A 91 -8.93 -5.63 -5.51
C MET A 91 -10.09 -6.56 -5.16
N ALA A 92 -11.16 -6.55 -5.95
CA ALA A 92 -12.33 -7.42 -5.76
C ALA A 92 -12.13 -8.84 -6.30
N SER A 93 -11.29 -9.02 -7.33
CA SER A 93 -11.06 -10.31 -7.99
C SER A 93 -9.86 -11.09 -7.45
N ALA A 94 -8.94 -10.42 -6.74
CA ALA A 94 -7.69 -11.02 -6.24
C ALA A 94 -7.90 -12.27 -5.37
N PHE A 95 -9.06 -12.41 -4.74
CA PHE A 95 -9.39 -13.57 -3.92
C PHE A 95 -9.84 -14.80 -4.73
N SER A 96 -10.25 -14.63 -5.98
CA SER A 96 -10.99 -15.67 -6.72
C SER A 96 -10.18 -16.33 -7.85
N TRP A 97 -9.23 -15.64 -8.51
CA TRP A 97 -8.59 -16.17 -9.73
C TRP A 97 -7.11 -15.75 -9.91
N GLY A 98 -6.26 -16.02 -8.92
CA GLY A 98 -4.79 -15.92 -9.08
C GLY A 98 -4.10 -14.72 -8.40
N GLY A 99 -4.85 -13.85 -7.73
CA GLY A 99 -4.27 -12.75 -6.94
C GLY A 99 -3.46 -13.24 -5.73
N LEU A 100 -3.79 -14.41 -5.17
CA LEU A 100 -3.04 -15.00 -4.04
C LEU A 100 -1.57 -15.29 -4.41
N GLY A 101 -1.26 -15.68 -5.64
CA GLY A 101 0.09 -16.08 -6.05
C GLY A 101 1.07 -14.91 -6.22
N ILE A 102 0.63 -13.82 -6.85
CA ILE A 102 1.43 -12.60 -7.02
C ILE A 102 1.52 -11.83 -5.68
N PHE A 103 0.43 -11.80 -4.91
CA PHE A 103 0.38 -11.17 -3.58
C PHE A 103 1.30 -11.85 -2.55
N MET A 104 1.34 -13.20 -2.53
CA MET A 104 2.22 -13.95 -1.62
C MET A 104 3.71 -13.83 -2.00
N HIS A 105 4.05 -13.57 -3.27
CA HIS A 105 5.44 -13.39 -3.69
C HIS A 105 5.98 -11.98 -3.35
N MET A 106 5.10 -10.99 -3.19
CA MET A 106 5.48 -9.59 -2.96
C MET A 106 5.44 -9.13 -1.50
N LEU A 107 4.99 -9.95 -0.54
CA LEU A 107 4.69 -9.45 0.80
C LEU A 107 5.29 -10.27 1.93
N GLN A 108 6.36 -9.69 2.49
CA GLN A 108 6.79 -9.98 3.85
C GLN A 108 7.02 -8.71 4.67
N GLN A 109 6.59 -7.52 4.21
CA GLN A 109 7.02 -6.26 4.82
C GLN A 109 5.86 -5.28 5.02
N SER A 110 5.79 -4.63 6.19
CA SER A 110 5.11 -3.36 6.42
C SER A 110 6.04 -2.21 6.05
N LEU A 111 5.49 -1.04 5.69
CA LEU A 111 6.27 0.08 5.15
C LEU A 111 6.00 1.34 5.98
N ASN A 112 7.04 2.08 6.35
CA ASN A 112 6.94 3.40 6.97
C ASN A 112 7.58 4.42 6.04
N ILE A 113 6.87 5.47 5.62
CA ILE A 113 7.49 6.57 4.88
C ILE A 113 8.27 7.45 5.86
N ARG A 114 9.48 7.89 5.49
CA ARG A 114 10.31 8.79 6.29
C ARG A 114 9.87 10.25 6.18
#